data_AF-A0A5M8QU22-F1
#
_entry.id   AF-A0A5M8QU22-F1
#
_cell.length_a   1.000
_cell.length_b   1.000
_cell.length_c   1.000
_cell.angle_alpha   90.00
_cell.angle_beta   90.00
_cell.angle_gamma   90.00
#
_symmetry.space_group_name_H-M   'P 1'
#
loop_
_entity.id
_entity.type
_entity.pdbx_description
1 polymer ?
#
loop_
_entity_poly.entity_id
_entity_poly.type
_entity_poly.pdbx_seq_one_letter_code
_entity_poly.pdbx_strand_id
1 'polypeptide(L)' 'MHHLGIGIDHAGTPVLILTDDTTVTVTDSHTGEVLATHTVDPDRPYWRNQQRSPGRWPGLPQ' A
#
# COMPACT_ATOMS: atom_id res chain seq x y z
N MET A 1 2.95 13.89 6.37
CA MET A 1 3.64 12.68 5.88
C MET A 1 2.79 11.49 6.27
N HIS A 2 2.11 10.84 5.31
CA HIS A 2 1.32 9.63 5.55
C HIS A 2 2.17 8.41 5.20
N HIS A 3 2.22 7.41 6.08
CA HIS A 3 3.00 6.19 5.85
C HIS A 3 2.15 5.14 5.14
N LEU A 4 2.68 4.53 4.09
CA LEU A 4 1.97 3.56 3.23
C LEU A 4 2.11 2.10 3.70
N GLY A 5 3.07 1.75 4.55
CA GLY A 5 3.20 0.37 5.05
C GLY A 5 3.76 -0.63 4.05
N ILE A 6 4.66 -0.19 3.16
CA ILE A 6 5.35 -1.03 2.15
C ILE A 6 6.86 -1.17 2.38
N GLY A 7 7.42 -0.39 3.31
CA GLY A 7 8.85 -0.07 3.31
C GLY A 7 9.81 -1.20 3.72
N ILE A 8 9.39 -2.15 4.56
CA ILE A 8 10.27 -3.26 5.00
C ILE A 8 10.47 -4.25 3.85
N ASP A 9 9.40 -4.67 3.19
CA ASP A 9 9.44 -5.70 2.15
C ASP A 9 10.08 -5.20 0.85
N HIS A 10 9.96 -3.90 0.56
CA HIS A 10 10.45 -3.28 -0.67
C HIS A 10 11.57 -2.26 -0.40
N ALA A 11 12.34 -2.46 0.68
CA ALA A 11 13.44 -1.57 1.04
C ALA A 11 14.45 -1.46 -0.12
N GLY A 12 14.75 -0.23 -0.55
CA GLY A 12 15.68 0.02 -1.64
C GLY A 12 15.15 -0.30 -3.05
N THR A 13 13.88 -0.72 -3.18
CA THR A 13 13.24 -0.93 -4.47
C THR A 13 12.83 0.42 -5.09
N PRO A 14 13.28 0.76 -6.31
CA PRO A 14 12.82 1.96 -7.00
C PRO A 14 11.34 1.85 -7.41
N VAL A 15 10.53 2.85 -7.08
CA VAL A 15 9.08 2.81 -7.30
C VAL A 15 8.55 4.02 -8.04
N LEU A 16 7.49 3.81 -8.83
CA LEU A 16 6.58 4.85 -9.29
C LEU A 16 5.35 4.88 -8.38
N ILE A 17 4.98 6.08 -7.92
CA ILE A 17 3.80 6.30 -7.10
C ILE A 17 2.80 7.13 -7.90
N LEU A 18 1.61 6.57 -8.11
CA LEU A 18 0.47 7.25 -8.74
C LEU A 18 -0.56 7.54 -7.65
N THR A 19 -0.96 8.80 -7.56
CA THR A 19 -1.91 9.27 -6.54
C THR A 19 -3.06 10.00 -7.19
N ASP A 20 -4.28 9.62 -6.84
CA ASP A 20 -5.49 10.40 -7.06
C ASP A 20 -6.16 10.75 -5.72
N ASP A 21 -7.32 11.40 -5.77
CA ASP A 21 -8.04 11.88 -4.57
C ASP A 21 -8.42 10.75 -3.59
N THR A 22 -8.47 9.51 -4.07
CA THR A 22 -8.99 8.36 -3.32
C THR A 22 -7.94 7.28 -3.07
N THR A 23 -6.92 7.21 -3.91
CA THR A 23 -6.06 6.04 -4.00
C THR A 23 -4.61 6.42 -4.23
N VAL A 24 -3.72 5.70 -3.55
CA VAL A 24 -2.29 5.65 -3.86
C VAL A 24 -1.95 4.26 -4.39
N THR A 25 -1.36 4.18 -5.57
CA THR A 25 -0.85 2.95 -6.17
C THR A 25 0.67 3.01 -6.26
N VAL A 26 1.35 2.00 -5.72
CA VAL A 26 2.81 1.88 -5.76
C VAL A 26 3.19 0.76 -6.71
N THR A 27 4.07 1.07 -7.64
CA THR A 27 4.49 0.17 -8.72
C THR A 27 6.00 0.05 -8.75
N ASP A 28 6.54 -1.15 -8.97
CA ASP A 28 7.97 -1.34 -9.28
C ASP A 28 8.30 -0.60 -10.58
N SER A 29 9.32 0.26 -10.54
CA SER A 29 9.64 1.13 -11.67
C SER A 29 10.25 0.41 -12.88
N HIS A 30 10.80 -0.79 -12.68
CA HIS A 30 11.44 -1.57 -13.72
C HIS A 30 10.48 -2.56 -14.38
N THR A 31 9.62 -3.20 -13.59
CA THR A 31 8.72 -4.26 -14.08
C THR A 31 7.31 -3.75 -14.36
N GLY A 32 6.90 -2.64 -13.75
CA GLY A 32 5.51 -2.19 -13.79
C GLY A 32 4.56 -3.01 -12.91
N GLU A 33 5.09 -3.89 -12.05
CA GLU A 33 4.30 -4.67 -11.10
C GLU A 33 3.73 -3.78 -9.99
N VAL A 34 2.44 -3.96 -9.67
CA VAL A 34 1.82 -3.25 -8.54
C VAL A 34 2.25 -3.92 -7.24
N LEU A 35 2.95 -3.17 -6.39
CA LEU A 35 3.44 -3.63 -5.09
C LEU A 35 2.42 -3.38 -3.97
N ALA A 36 1.63 -2.31 -4.10
CA ALA A 36 0.63 -1.95 -3.10
C ALA A 36 -0.44 -0.98 -3.63
N THR A 37 -1.60 -1.02 -2.97
CA THR A 37 -2.68 -0.05 -3.17
C THR A 37 -3.19 0.43 -1.80
N HIS A 38 -3.40 1.73 -1.65
CA HIS A 38 -3.83 2.36 -0.41
C HIS A 38 -5.02 3.27 -0.65
N THR A 39 -6.00 3.23 0.25
CA THR A 39 -7.07 4.23 0.28
C THR A 39 -6.57 5.49 1.00
N VAL A 40 -6.79 6.65 0.39
CA VAL A 40 -6.52 7.96 0.98
C VAL A 40 -7.53 8.21 2.09
N ASP A 41 -7.03 8.38 3.31
CA ASP A 41 -7.79 8.81 4.48
C ASP A 41 -7.07 10.01 5.11
N PRO A 42 -7.52 11.25 4.87
CA PRO A 42 -6.81 12.44 5.33
C PRO A 42 -6.71 12.52 6.85
N ASP A 43 -7.62 11.86 7.58
CA ASP A 43 -7.66 11.87 9.04
C ASP A 43 -6.71 10.83 9.66
N ARG A 44 -6.09 9.97 8.84
CA ARG A 44 -5.16 8.93 9.31
C ARG A 44 -3.73 9.15 8.80
N PRO A 45 -2.73 9.14 9.69
CA PRO A 45 -1.32 9.23 9.29
C PRO A 45 -0.78 7.94 8.65
N TYR A 46 -1.56 6.86 8.64
CA TYR A 46 -1.18 5.56 8.12
C TYR A 46 -2.25 5.01 7.18
N TRP A 47 -1.86 4.67 5.95
CA TRP A 47 -2.74 4.07 4.95
C TRP A 47 -2.31 2.65 4.66
N ARG A 48 -3.13 1.69 5.12
CA ARG A 48 -2.86 0.26 4.98
C ARG A 48 -2.83 -0.16 3.51
N ASN A 49 -1.86 -1.01 3.15
CA ASN A 49 -1.87 -1.74 1.88
C ASN A 49 -3.07 -2.71 1.83
N GLN A 50 -3.97 -2.50 0.87
CA GLN A 50 -5.18 -3.29 0.65
C GLN A 50 -4.90 -4.65 -0.01
N GLN A 51 -3.75 -4.82 -0.67
CA GLN A 51 -3.37 -6.09 -1.30
C GLN A 51 -2.83 -7.11 -0.29
N ARG A 52 -2.37 -6.66 0.88
CA ARG A 52 -1.96 -7.57 1.94
C ARG A 52 -3.17 -8.19 2.60
N SER A 53 -3.23 -9.52 2.57
CA SER A 53 -4.14 -10.30 3.39
C SER A 53 -4.14 -9.74 4.82
N PRO A 54 -5.32 -9.50 5.42
CA PRO A 54 -5.38 -9.27 6.86
C PRO A 54 -4.69 -10.46 7.47
N GLY A 55 -3.61 -10.24 8.23
CA GLY A 55 -2.75 -11.30 8.73
C GLY A 55 -3.49 -12.24 9.69
N ARG A 56 -2.80 -12.76 10.70
CA ARG A 56 -3.35 -13.77 11.61
C ARG A 56 -4.41 -13.21 12.58
N TRP A 57 -5.59 -12.88 12.09
CA TRP A 57 -6.81 -12.68 12.89
C TRP A 57 -7.77 -13.84 12.58
N PRO A 58 -8.00 -14.76 13.54
CA PRO A 58 -8.97 -15.82 13.36
C PRO A 58 -10.38 -15.22 13.48
N GLY A 59 -11.09 -15.06 12.36
CA GLY A 59 -12.52 -14.77 12.36
C GLY A 59 -12.94 -13.56 11.56
N LEU A 60 -13.00 -13.70 10.24
CA LEU A 60 -13.98 -12.99 9.42
C LEU A 60 -14.76 -14.08 8.66
N PRO A 61 -16.08 -14.24 8.90
CA PRO A 61 -16.90 -15.14 8.10
C PRO A 61 -16.82 -14.73 6.63
N GLN A 62 -16.75 -15.73 5.74
CA GLN A 62 -16.93 -15.57 4.30
C GLN A 62 -18.36 -15.17 3.98
#